data_AF-A0A0J6G3W4-F1
#
_entry.id   AF-A0A0J6G3W4-F1
#
_cell.length_a   1.000
_cell.length_b   1.000
_cell.length_c   1.000
_cell.angle_alpha   90.00
_cell.angle_beta   90.00
_cell.angle_gamma   90.00
#
_symmetry.space_group_name_H-M   'P 1'
#
loop_
_entity.id
_entity.type
_entity.pdbx_description
1 polymer ?
#
loop_
_entity_poly.entity_id
_entity_poly.type
_entity_poly.pdbx_seq_one_letter_code
_entity_poly.pdbx_strand_id
1 'polypeptide(L)'
;MALTKAEMAERLFDEVGLNKREAKEFVDAFFDVLRDALEQGRQVKLSGFGNFDLRRKNQRPGRNPKTGEEIPISARTVVTFRPGQKLKERVEAYAGPGQ
;
A
#
# COMPACT_ATOMS: atom_id res chain seq x y z
N MET A 1 11.65 -11.46 6.59
CA MET A 1 11.93 -10.04 6.95
C MET A 1 10.99 -9.15 6.16
N ALA A 2 10.58 -8.00 6.71
CA ALA A 2 9.65 -7.07 6.08
C ALA A 2 10.35 -5.74 5.78
N LEU A 3 10.12 -5.17 4.60
CA LEU A 3 10.70 -3.89 4.20
C LEU A 3 10.14 -2.75 5.05
N THR A 4 11.01 -1.90 5.61
CA THR A 4 10.65 -0.71 6.39
C THR A 4 11.02 0.59 5.69
N LYS A 5 10.43 1.72 6.12
CA LYS A 5 10.83 3.05 5.63
C LYS A 5 12.31 3.36 5.86
N ALA A 6 12.87 2.87 6.97
CA ALA A 6 14.29 3.06 7.29
C ALA A 6 15.18 2.37 6.27
N GLU A 7 14.88 1.11 5.93
CA GLU A 7 15.61 0.36 4.89
C GLU A 7 15.42 0.98 3.50
N MET A 8 14.25 1.55 3.19
CA MET A 8 14.04 2.29 1.94
C MET A 8 14.95 3.53 1.87
N ALA A 9 15.03 4.31 2.96
CA ALA A 9 15.89 5.50 3.01
C ALA A 9 17.38 5.13 2.93
N GLU A 10 17.79 4.03 3.56
CA GLU A 10 19.16 3.51 3.48
C GLU A 10 19.51 3.11 2.04
N ARG A 11 18.63 2.39 1.34
CA ARG A 11 18.84 2.06 -0.08
C ARG A 11 18.91 3.30 -0.97
N LEU A 12 18.10 4.32 -0.71
CA LEU A 12 18.19 5.58 -1.47
C LEU A 12 19.49 6.35 -1.19
N PHE A 13 20.02 6.27 0.02
CA PHE A 13 21.35 6.79 0.35
C PHE A 13 22.43 6.04 -0.43
N ASP A 14 22.40 4.70 -0.44
CA ASP A 14 23.41 3.87 -1.10
C ASP A 14 23.35 3.92 -2.63
N GLU A 15 22.15 3.86 -3.21
CA GLU A 15 21.96 3.72 -4.66
C GLU A 15 21.87 5.06 -5.40
N VAL A 16 21.33 6.09 -4.75
CA VAL A 16 21.04 7.40 -5.39
C VAL A 16 21.97 8.50 -4.86
N GLY A 17 22.68 8.27 -3.76
CA GLY A 17 23.61 9.24 -3.17
C GLY A 17 22.93 10.40 -2.45
N LEU A 18 21.63 10.31 -2.16
CA LEU A 18 20.95 11.26 -1.27
C LEU A 18 21.57 11.18 0.11
N ASN A 19 21.66 12.30 0.84
CA ASN A 19 22.05 12.18 2.25
C ASN A 19 20.93 11.51 3.07
N LYS A 20 21.28 10.95 4.24
CA LYS A 20 20.32 10.17 5.06
C LYS A 20 19.07 10.98 5.46
N ARG A 21 19.21 12.28 5.66
CA ARG A 21 18.08 13.17 6.01
C ARG A 21 17.15 13.32 4.81
N GLU A 22 17.69 13.68 3.65
CA GLU A 22 16.94 13.82 2.40
C GLU A 22 16.26 12.53 1.98
N ALA A 23 16.95 11.38 2.10
CA ALA A 23 16.38 10.08 1.76
C ALA A 23 15.16 9.75 2.64
N LYS A 24 15.24 10.05 3.95
CA LYS A 24 14.11 9.88 4.86
C LYS A 24 12.95 10.82 4.51
N GLU A 25 13.26 12.10 4.34
CA GLU A 25 12.26 13.12 3.96
C GLU A 25 11.56 12.77 2.65
N PHE A 26 12.31 12.26 1.67
CA PHE A 26 11.76 11.81 0.38
C PHE A 26 10.78 10.65 0.55
N VAL A 27 11.15 9.61 1.31
CA VAL A 27 10.28 8.45 1.55
C VAL A 27 8.99 8.88 2.26
N ASP A 28 9.09 9.74 3.26
CA ASP A 28 7.91 10.25 3.97
C ASP A 28 7.01 11.07 3.03
N ALA A 29 7.58 12.05 2.32
CA ALA A 29 6.88 12.90 1.38
C ALA A 29 6.21 12.11 0.26
N PHE A 30 6.87 11.07 -0.28
CA PHE A 30 6.30 10.20 -1.30
C PHE A 30 4.97 9.59 -0.83
N PHE A 31 4.95 9.04 0.39
CA PHE A 31 3.73 8.43 0.91
C PHE A 31 2.68 9.46 1.35
N ASP A 32 3.08 10.66 1.76
CA ASP A 32 2.13 11.75 2.04
C ASP A 32 1.39 12.17 0.77
N VAL A 33 2.09 12.36 -0.35
CA VAL A 33 1.44 12.68 -1.63
C VAL A 33 0.41 11.63 -2.04
N LEU A 34 0.67 10.35 -1.76
CA LEU A 34 -0.31 9.28 -2.02
C LEU A 34 -1.52 9.35 -1.09
N ARG A 35 -1.30 9.64 0.21
CA ARG A 35 -2.37 9.81 1.20
C ARG A 35 -3.28 10.96 0.82
N ASP A 36 -2.70 12.13 0.53
CA ASP A 36 -3.40 13.36 0.17
C ASP A 36 -4.27 13.17 -1.07
N ALA A 37 -3.77 12.42 -2.07
CA ALA A 37 -4.57 12.10 -3.25
C ALA A 37 -5.79 11.23 -2.90
N LEU A 38 -5.61 10.20 -2.08
CA LEU A 38 -6.65 9.23 -1.73
C LEU A 38 -7.73 9.84 -0.82
N GLU A 39 -7.36 10.66 0.16
CA GLU A 39 -8.35 11.33 1.03
C GLU A 39 -9.23 12.32 0.24
N GLN A 40 -8.68 12.92 -0.81
CA GLN A 40 -9.40 13.83 -1.72
C GLN A 40 -10.28 13.10 -2.74
N GLY A 41 -10.41 11.77 -2.65
CA GLY A 41 -11.23 11.02 -3.59
C GLY A 41 -10.53 10.65 -4.89
N ARG A 42 -9.22 10.92 -5.04
CA ARG A 42 -8.47 10.69 -6.28
C ARG A 42 -7.82 9.31 -6.29
N GLN A 43 -7.93 8.62 -7.42
CA GLN A 43 -7.21 7.37 -7.65
C GLN A 43 -5.71 7.66 -7.85
N VAL A 44 -4.84 6.81 -7.30
CA VAL A 44 -3.39 6.83 -7.57
C VAL A 44 -3.06 5.72 -8.56
N LYS A 45 -2.36 6.06 -9.65
CA LYS A 45 -1.88 5.09 -10.64
C LYS A 45 -0.36 5.14 -10.73
N LEU A 46 0.30 4.05 -10.38
CA LEU A 46 1.76 3.91 -10.44
C LEU A 46 2.11 2.90 -11.54
N SER A 47 2.42 3.40 -12.74
CA SER A 47 2.74 2.56 -13.90
C SER A 47 3.88 1.59 -13.57
N GLY A 48 3.74 0.33 -13.99
CA GLY A 48 4.69 -0.74 -13.68
C GLY A 48 4.62 -1.29 -12.25
N PHE A 49 3.81 -0.71 -11.35
CA PHE A 49 3.61 -1.19 -9.98
C PHE A 49 2.15 -1.58 -9.72
N GLY A 50 1.22 -0.64 -9.81
CA GLY A 50 -0.20 -0.89 -9.57
C GLY A 50 -0.99 0.37 -9.27
N ASN A 51 -2.27 0.18 -8.94
CA ASN A 51 -3.21 1.27 -8.69
C ASN A 51 -3.77 1.20 -7.28
N PHE A 52 -3.94 2.35 -6.63
CA PHE A 52 -4.75 2.49 -5.43
C PHE A 52 -6.09 3.11 -5.80
N ASP A 53 -7.17 2.38 -5.53
CA ASP A 53 -8.53 2.76 -5.86
C ASP A 53 -9.37 2.97 -4.61
N LEU A 54 -10.33 3.87 -4.72
CA LEU A 54 -11.33 4.12 -3.69
C LEU A 54 -12.62 3.38 -4.04
N ARG A 55 -13.12 2.57 -3.11
CA ARG A 55 -14.38 1.83 -3.28
C ARG A 55 -15.34 2.21 -2.17
N ARG A 56 -16.50 2.74 -2.55
CA ARG A 56 -17.62 2.91 -1.62
C ARG A 56 -18.23 1.54 -1.34
N LYS A 57 -18.33 1.19 -0.07
CA LYS A 57 -18.93 -0.05 0.42
C LYS A 57 -20.23 0.30 1.13
N ASN A 58 -21.31 -0.38 0.74
CA ASN A 58 -22.60 -0.28 1.42
C ASN A 58 -22.54 -0.99 2.78
N GLN A 59 -23.47 -0.65 3.66
CA GLN A 59 -23.67 -1.39 4.90
C GLN A 59 -24.02 -2.84 4.57
N ARG A 60 -23.50 -3.77 5.38
CA ARG A 60 -23.77 -5.21 5.23
C ARG A 60 -23.81 -5.92 6.58
N PRO A 61 -24.46 -7.08 6.68
CA PRO A 61 -24.40 -7.90 7.89
C PRO A 61 -22.96 -8.25 8.24
N GLY A 62 -22.66 -8.18 9.53
CA GLY A 62 -21.41 -8.64 10.12
C GLY A 62 -21.70 -9.32 11.45
N ARG A 63 -20.67 -9.90 12.06
CA ARG A 63 -20.80 -10.59 13.34
C ARG A 63 -19.55 -10.40 14.17
N ASN A 64 -19.70 -10.42 15.49
CA ASN A 64 -18.57 -10.55 16.41
C ASN A 64 -17.95 -11.95 16.22
N PRO A 65 -16.67 -12.06 15.79
CA PRO A 65 -16.06 -13.37 15.53
C PRO A 65 -15.97 -14.28 16.78
N LYS A 66 -16.02 -13.71 17.99
CA LYS A 66 -15.92 -14.46 19.24
C LYS A 66 -17.27 -14.93 19.77
N THR A 67 -18.32 -14.12 19.64
CA THR A 67 -19.64 -14.39 20.25
C THR A 67 -20.72 -14.79 19.23
N GLY A 68 -20.50 -14.51 17.95
CA GLY A 68 -21.50 -14.75 16.89
C GLY A 68 -22.61 -13.69 16.83
N GLU A 69 -22.63 -12.73 17.75
CA GLU A 69 -23.61 -11.64 17.80
C GLU A 69 -23.57 -10.83 16.49
N GLU A 70 -24.76 -10.52 15.96
CA GLU A 70 -24.89 -9.77 14.72
C GLU A 70 -24.57 -8.29 14.93
N ILE A 71 -23.52 -7.82 14.26
CA ILE A 71 -23.06 -6.44 14.32
C ILE A 71 -22.90 -5.94 12.88
N PRO A 72 -23.70 -4.96 12.42
CA PRO A 72 -23.62 -4.48 11.06
C PRO A 72 -22.27 -3.82 10.77
N ILE A 73 -21.72 -4.08 9.59
CA ILE A 73 -20.54 -3.39 9.09
C ILE A 73 -21.01 -2.10 8.41
N SER A 74 -20.67 -0.96 9.01
CA SER A 74 -21.04 0.36 8.49
C SER A 74 -20.53 0.61 7.07
N ALA A 75 -21.34 1.33 6.30
CA ALA A 75 -20.96 1.85 4.99
C ALA A 75 -19.72 2.74 5.12
N ARG A 76 -18.76 2.59 4.20
CA ARG A 76 -17.49 3.32 4.24
C ARG A 76 -16.80 3.33 2.89
N THR A 77 -15.92 4.28 2.67
CA THR A 77 -14.95 4.24 1.56
C THR A 77 -13.72 3.46 2.02
N VAL A 78 -13.24 2.55 1.19
CA VAL A 78 -11.99 1.82 1.44
C VAL A 78 -11.00 2.06 0.31
N VAL A 79 -9.71 2.05 0.64
CA VAL A 79 -8.63 1.98 -0.36
C VAL A 79 -8.38 0.51 -0.70
N THR A 80 -8.26 0.19 -1.99
CA THR A 80 -7.84 -1.13 -2.47
C THR A 80 -6.63 -0.98 -3.39
N PHE A 81 -5.62 -1.84 -3.25
CA PHE A 81 -4.52 -1.92 -4.19
C PHE A 81 -4.79 -2.98 -5.26
N ARG A 82 -4.61 -2.62 -6.53
CA ARG A 82 -4.63 -3.54 -7.67
C ARG A 82 -3.21 -3.63 -8.26
N PRO A 83 -2.50 -4.75 -8.07
CA PRO A 83 -1.16 -4.90 -8.64
C PRO A 83 -1.22 -4.90 -10.17
N GLY A 84 -0.30 -4.16 -10.79
CA GLY A 84 -0.12 -4.15 -12.24
C GLY A 84 0.53 -5.43 -12.74
N GLN A 85 0.40 -5.72 -14.04
CA GLN A 85 0.92 -6.95 -14.65
C GLN A 85 2.42 -7.14 -14.40
N LYS A 86 3.22 -6.09 -14.59
CA LYS A 86 4.67 -6.10 -14.34
C LYS A 86 5.04 -6.47 -12.90
N LEU A 87 4.25 -6.05 -11.91
CA LEU A 87 4.48 -6.43 -10.53
C LEU A 87 4.09 -7.88 -10.28
N LYS A 88 2.95 -8.33 -10.81
CA LYS A 88 2.48 -9.72 -10.69
C LYS A 88 3.49 -10.70 -11.25
N GLU A 89 3.97 -10.49 -12.47
CA GLU A 89 4.94 -11.36 -13.14
C GLU A 89 6.24 -11.49 -12.33
N ARG A 90 6.74 -10.38 -11.78
CA ARG A 90 7.94 -10.40 -10.92
C ARG A 90 7.73 -11.16 -9.61
N VAL A 91 6.52 -11.11 -9.04
CA VAL A 91 6.18 -11.82 -7.80
C VAL A 91 5.89 -13.29 -8.07
N GLU A 92 5.24 -13.65 -9.18
CA GLU A 92 5.01 -15.04 -9.60
C GLU A 92 6.33 -15.75 -9.92
N ALA A 93 7.31 -15.04 -10.49
CA ALA A 93 8.65 -15.55 -10.73
C ALA A 93 9.48 -15.77 -9.45
N TYR A 94 9.02 -15.30 -8.28
CA TYR A 94 9.71 -15.52 -7.02
C TYR A 94 9.50 -16.96 -6.54
N ALA A 95 10.54 -17.79 -6.67
CA ALA A 95 10.53 -19.21 -6.27
C ALA A 95 10.68 -19.46 -4.75
N GLY A 96 10.64 -18.42 -3.91
CA GLY A 96 10.98 -18.53 -2.48
C GLY A 96 12.47 -18.74 -2.24
N PRO A 97 12.94 -18.68 -0.99
CA PRO A 97 14.29 -19.11 -0.65
C PRO A 97 14.33 -20.65 -0.61
N GLY A 98 14.36 -21.30 -1.77
CA GLY A 98 14.56 -22.75 -1.92
C GLY A 98 13.40 -23.65 -1.44
N GLN A 99 13.22 -24.77 -2.14
CA GLN A 99 12.79 -26.01 -1.50
C GLN A 99 13.89 -26.51 -0.58
#